data_AF-A0A2I1GM55-F1
#
_entry.id   AF-A0A2I1GM55-F1
#
_cell.length_a   1.000
_cell.length_b   1.000
_cell.length_c   1.000
_cell.angle_alpha   90.00
_cell.angle_beta   90.00
_cell.angle_gamma   90.00
#
_symmetry.space_group_name_H-M   'P 1'
#
loop_
_entity.id
_entity.type
_entity.pdbx_description
1 polymer ?
#
loop_
_entity_poly.entity_id
_entity_poly.type
_entity_poly.pdbx_seq_one_letter_code
_entity_poly.pdbx_strand_id
1 'polypeptide(L)'
;MDEEIGRGFQMKHQDELIGEEDAYKKRIGLNRFKVPTQSTSKDKFVDAQSDSLSTIPRSKEVHEELDLLNNNFSKRLDEIRHKIVRSET
;
A
#
# COMPACT_ATOMS: atom_id res chain seq x y z
N MET A 1 36.79 16.26 -24.63
CA MET A 1 36.59 15.34 -23.49
C MET A 1 35.56 14.35 -23.98
N ASP A 2 36.03 13.25 -24.56
CA ASP A 2 35.16 12.24 -25.16
C ASP A 2 34.48 11.49 -24.02
N GLU A 3 33.22 11.85 -23.78
CA GLU A 3 32.44 11.36 -22.67
C GLU A 3 32.29 9.84 -22.78
N GLU A 4 32.71 9.19 -21.71
CA GLU A 4 32.66 7.76 -21.41
C GLU A 4 31.20 7.27 -21.24
N ILE A 5 30.32 7.55 -22.21
CA ILE A 5 28.88 7.24 -22.18
C ILE A 5 28.61 5.73 -22.38
N GLY A 6 29.64 4.89 -22.30
CA GLY A 6 29.54 3.43 -22.43
C GLY A 6 29.89 2.64 -21.17
N ARG A 7 30.44 3.27 -20.12
CA ARG A 7 30.92 2.58 -18.90
C ARG A 7 29.96 2.78 -17.71
N GLY A 8 28.66 2.71 -17.97
CA GLY A 8 27.64 2.64 -16.92
C GLY A 8 27.72 1.35 -16.10
N PHE A 9 26.79 1.15 -15.16
CA PHE A 9 26.73 0.02 -14.21
C PHE A 9 26.80 -1.35 -14.92
N GLN A 10 28.01 -1.87 -15.14
CA GLN A 10 28.22 -3.16 -15.79
C GLN A 10 27.81 -4.27 -14.82
N MET A 11 26.70 -4.93 -15.10
CA MET A 11 26.36 -6.17 -14.43
C MET A 11 27.46 -7.19 -14.69
N LYS A 12 27.98 -7.82 -13.63
CA LYS A 12 28.92 -8.93 -13.79
C LYS A 12 28.27 -10.02 -14.65
N HIS A 13 29.04 -10.64 -15.56
CA HIS A 13 28.60 -11.70 -16.48
C HIS A 13 27.70 -11.26 -17.65
N GLN A 14 27.79 -10.00 -18.12
CA GLN A 14 27.12 -9.57 -19.37
C GLN A 14 27.59 -10.36 -20.59
N ASP A 15 28.88 -10.69 -20.67
CA ASP A 15 29.46 -11.49 -21.76
C ASP A 15 28.89 -12.92 -21.82
N GLU A 16 28.33 -13.43 -20.72
CA GLU A 16 27.65 -14.74 -20.71
C GLU A 16 26.23 -14.70 -21.28
N LEU A 17 25.64 -13.50 -21.39
CA LEU A 17 24.28 -13.27 -21.87
C LEU A 17 24.22 -12.92 -23.36
N ILE A 18 25.35 -12.51 -23.95
CA ILE A 18 25.45 -12.13 -25.36
C ILE A 18 26.11 -13.30 -26.10
N GLY A 19 25.42 -13.89 -27.07
CA GLY A 19 25.96 -14.94 -27.94
C GLY A 19 26.93 -14.40 -29.00
N GLU A 20 27.58 -15.28 -29.76
CA GLU A 20 28.58 -14.92 -30.79
C GLU A 20 28.08 -13.99 -31.92
N GLU A 21 26.77 -13.74 -32.03
CA GLU A 21 26.15 -12.83 -33.01
C GLU A 21 25.43 -11.63 -32.37
N ASP A 22 25.89 -11.15 -31.21
CA ASP A 22 25.23 -10.08 -30.41
C ASP A 22 23.78 -10.40 -29.98
N ALA A 23 23.34 -11.65 -30.17
CA ALA A 23 21.99 -12.09 -29.83
C ALA A 23 21.88 -12.48 -28.34
N TYR A 24 20.80 -12.05 -27.69
CA TYR A 24 20.54 -12.38 -26.28
C TYR A 24 20.30 -13.88 -26.07
N LYS A 25 21.18 -14.52 -25.29
CA LYS A 25 21.09 -15.94 -24.92
C LYS A 25 20.24 -16.09 -23.65
N LYS A 26 18.97 -16.46 -23.81
CA LYS A 26 18.11 -16.86 -22.68
C LYS A 26 18.73 -18.06 -21.97
N ARG A 27 19.19 -17.88 -20.73
CA ARG A 27 19.58 -18.99 -19.85
C ARG A 27 18.33 -19.76 -19.43
N ILE A 28 17.95 -20.77 -20.20
CA ILE A 28 16.95 -21.75 -19.79
C ILE A 28 17.58 -22.56 -18.65
N GLY A 29 17.06 -22.41 -17.42
CA GLY A 29 17.27 -23.41 -16.36
C GLY A 29 17.97 -23.00 -15.06
N LEU A 30 18.35 -21.74 -14.82
CA LEU A 30 18.81 -21.37 -13.47
C LEU A 30 18.50 -19.90 -13.14
N ASN A 31 17.31 -19.68 -12.59
CA ASN A 31 16.95 -18.40 -11.98
C ASN A 31 17.84 -18.18 -10.75
N ARG A 32 18.95 -17.47 -10.92
CA ARG A 32 19.94 -17.16 -9.87
C ARG A 32 19.46 -16.09 -8.88
N PHE A 33 18.28 -15.51 -9.06
CA PHE A 33 17.64 -14.81 -7.96
C PHE A 33 17.30 -15.87 -6.92
N LYS A 34 18.07 -15.88 -5.83
CA LYS A 34 17.58 -16.41 -4.56
C LYS A 34 16.46 -15.49 -4.11
N VAL A 35 15.31 -15.57 -4.77
CA VAL A 35 14.05 -15.22 -4.14
C VAL A 35 14.00 -16.14 -2.92
N PRO A 36 13.83 -15.62 -1.70
CA PRO A 36 13.51 -16.47 -0.58
C PRO A 36 12.20 -17.18 -0.93
N THR A 37 12.27 -18.38 -1.50
CA THR A 37 11.18 -19.34 -1.45
C THR A 37 10.87 -19.47 0.02
N GLN A 38 9.63 -19.12 0.41
CA GLN A 38 9.13 -19.19 1.78
C GLN A 38 9.83 -20.33 2.49
N SER A 39 10.73 -19.98 3.40
CA SER A 39 11.49 -20.96 4.13
C SER A 39 10.48 -21.84 4.86
N THR A 40 10.59 -23.16 4.71
CA THR A 40 9.89 -24.11 5.57
C THR A 40 10.37 -24.03 7.02
N SER A 41 11.27 -23.10 7.34
CA SER A 41 11.53 -22.72 8.72
C SER A 41 10.22 -22.18 9.30
N LYS A 42 9.98 -22.53 10.56
CA LYS A 42 8.92 -21.99 11.40
C LYS A 42 9.21 -20.53 11.69
N ASP A 43 9.35 -19.70 10.66
CA ASP A 43 9.50 -18.27 10.83
C ASP A 43 8.15 -17.78 11.31
N LYS A 44 8.06 -17.59 12.62
CA LYS A 44 6.84 -17.22 13.33
C LYS A 44 6.61 -15.73 13.16
N PHE A 45 6.57 -15.26 11.91
CA PHE A 45 5.92 -14.00 11.65
C PHE A 45 4.45 -14.22 11.97
N VAL A 46 4.10 -13.84 13.20
CA VAL A 46 2.73 -13.64 13.61
C VAL A 46 2.28 -12.43 12.82
N ASP A 47 1.38 -12.66 11.86
CA ASP A 47 0.62 -11.56 11.27
C ASP A 47 0.04 -10.73 12.42
N ALA A 48 0.16 -9.39 12.31
CA ALA A 48 -0.46 -8.51 13.28
C ALA A 48 -1.94 -8.88 13.37
N GLN A 49 -2.50 -8.94 14.59
CA GLN A 49 -3.94 -9.13 14.75
C GLN A 49 -4.64 -7.94 14.09
N SER A 50 -5.06 -8.13 12.84
CA SER A 50 -6.04 -7.27 12.23
C SER A 50 -7.35 -7.62 12.89
N ASP A 51 -7.60 -7.03 14.06
CA ASP A 51 -8.98 -6.89 14.51
C ASP A 51 -9.72 -6.31 13.32
N SER A 52 -10.66 -7.08 12.78
CA SER A 52 -11.55 -6.55 11.75
C SER A 52 -12.18 -5.31 12.39
N LEU A 53 -11.77 -4.14 11.91
CA LEU A 53 -12.31 -2.85 12.34
C LEU A 53 -13.76 -2.84 11.86
N SER A 54 -14.63 -3.48 12.64
CA SER A 54 -16.05 -3.57 12.37
C SER A 54 -16.60 -2.17 12.53
N THR A 55 -16.97 -1.57 11.40
CA THR A 55 -17.74 -0.32 11.37
C THR A 55 -19.17 -0.53 11.87
N ILE A 56 -19.60 -1.78 12.02
CA ILE A 56 -20.87 -2.13 12.67
C ILE A 56 -20.65 -2.10 14.18
N PRO A 57 -21.41 -1.27 14.93
CA PRO A 57 -21.34 -1.24 16.38
C PRO A 57 -21.58 -2.63 16.97
N ARG A 58 -20.74 -3.02 17.94
CA ARG A 58 -20.78 -4.36 18.54
C ARG A 58 -21.78 -4.47 19.72
N SER A 59 -22.36 -3.36 20.17
CA SER A 59 -23.30 -3.29 21.30
C SER A 59 -24.36 -2.19 21.11
N LYS A 60 -25.49 -2.32 21.82
CA LYS A 60 -26.58 -1.33 21.81
C LYS A 60 -26.16 0.03 22.38
N GLU A 61 -25.34 0.02 23.43
CA GLU A 61 -24.78 1.23 24.03
C GLU A 61 -24.02 2.07 22.99
N VAL A 62 -23.17 1.44 22.17
CA VAL A 62 -22.44 2.14 21.10
C VAL A 62 -23.38 2.69 20.03
N HIS A 63 -24.51 2.04 19.75
CA HIS A 63 -25.52 2.59 18.85
C HIS A 63 -26.15 3.88 19.42
N GLU A 64 -26.53 3.87 20.70
CA GLU A 64 -27.14 5.03 21.36
C GLU A 64 -26.16 6.22 21.42
N GLU A 65 -24.88 5.96 21.69
CA GLU A 65 -23.84 7.00 21.67
C GLU A 65 -23.67 7.64 20.28
N LEU A 66 -23.67 6.82 19.22
CA LEU A 66 -23.56 7.32 17.85
C LEU A 66 -24.80 8.12 17.43
N ASP A 67 -25.99 7.69 17.85
CA ASP A 67 -27.22 8.43 17.58
C ASP A 67 -27.22 9.79 18.29
N LEU A 68 -26.78 9.84 19.55
CA LEU A 68 -26.61 11.10 20.28
C LEU A 68 -25.63 12.04 19.58
N LEU A 69 -24.50 11.50 19.10
CA LEU A 69 -23.50 12.28 18.35
C LEU A 69 -24.08 12.86 17.05
N ASN A 70 -24.82 12.05 16.28
CA ASN A 70 -25.44 12.46 15.03
C ASN A 70 -26.52 13.53 15.24
N ASN A 71 -27.31 13.39 16.31
CA ASN A 71 -28.34 14.37 16.67
C ASN A 71 -27.72 15.71 17.05
N ASN A 72 -26.63 15.72 17.82
CA ASN A 72 -25.90 16.94 18.17
C ASN A 72 -25.30 17.62 16.92
N PHE A 73 -24.71 16.83 16.01
CA PHE A 73 -24.17 17.35 14.77
C PHE A 73 -25.25 17.99 13.89
N SER A 74 -26.40 17.32 13.73
CA SER A 74 -27.54 17.82 12.96
C SER A 74 -28.07 19.14 13.51
N LYS A 75 -28.22 19.25 14.83
CA LYS A 75 -28.65 20.48 15.49
C LYS A 75 -27.71 21.66 15.21
N ARG A 76 -26.39 21.43 15.28
CA ARG A 76 -25.40 22.48 14.97
C ARG A 76 -25.51 22.96 13.52
N LEU A 77 -25.78 22.05 12.59
CA LEU A 77 -25.99 22.43 11.19
C LEU A 77 -27.24 23.29 11.02
N ASP A 78 -28.34 22.97 11.71
CA ASP A 78 -29.55 23.79 11.69
C ASP A 78 -29.31 25.18 12.27
N GLU A 79 -28.57 25.29 13.37
CA GLU A 79 -28.20 26.59 13.95
C GLU A 79 -27.39 27.44 12.95
N ILE A 80 -26.45 26.84 12.21
CA ILE A 80 -25.67 27.53 11.18
C ILE A 80 -26.57 27.95 10.03
N ARG A 81 -27.43 27.06 9.52
CA ARG A 81 -28.40 27.38 8.46
C ARG A 81 -29.30 28.55 8.86
N HIS A 82 -29.84 28.53 10.07
CA HIS A 82 -30.66 29.61 10.58
C HIS A 82 -29.90 30.93 10.77
N LYS A 83 -28.60 30.90 11.05
CA LYS A 83 -27.75 32.11 11.11
C LYS A 83 -27.50 32.68 9.72
N ILE A 84 -27.22 31.84 8.73
CA ILE A 84 -27.02 32.25 7.33
C ILE A 84 -28.28 32.93 6.79
N VAL A 85 -29.44 32.28 6.95
CA VAL A 85 -30.73 32.85 6.51
C VAL A 85 -30.99 34.22 7.14
N ARG A 86 -30.69 34.38 8.43
CA ARG A 86 -30.85 35.66 9.15
C ARG A 86 -29.85 36.74 8.74
N SER A 87 -28.71 36.38 8.18
CA SER A 87 -27.73 37.35 7.65
C SER A 87 -28.03 37.81 6.23
N GLU A 88 -28.86 37.07 5.49
CA GLU A 88 -29.23 37.36 4.10
C GLU A 88 -30.54 38.17 3.98
N THR A 89 -31.34 38.25 5.05
CA THR A 89 -32.54 39.09 5.18
C THR A 89 -32.24 40.39 5.93
#